data_AF-A0A7X4DYY2-F1
#
_entry.id   AF-A0A7X4DYY2-F1
#
_cell.length_a   1.000
_cell.length_b   1.000
_cell.length_c   1.000
_cell.angle_alpha   90.00
_cell.angle_beta   90.00
_cell.angle_gamma   90.00
#
_symmetry.space_group_name_H-M   'P 1'
#
loop_
_entity.id
_entity.type
_entity.pdbx_description
1 polymer ?
#
loop_
_entity_poly.entity_id
_entity_poly.type
_entity_poly.pdbx_seq_one_letter_code
_entity_poly.pdbx_strand_id
1 'polypeptide(L)'
;MVTNSSLSSLGCQNRDTDSRGTFGIPALPTGLGAMDASSSSVTPDPVGRRLLMSTIPAGPAAMLLLGNALAAVAPALEAQEPPDTLSEPDTALAVIELAEIVVVGTRRGGRTAIESYSPVHVVSGATVRAQGGTDLLDLLRTVVPTFNVNTQPIADGATIVRPPSVRNLAADHTLVLVNGKRRHRGAVIAWLVPKASEGAQGPDLSTIPSIALQRVEVLRDGAAAQYGSDAIAGVMNFVLKDDRDGYRAEAGYGLTTQGDGRQAHVAVNAGLPLPADGFLNLSAEFSEAGETVRSVQRDDAAALEAAGNTHVPNPAQIWGSPNVTGDLKTFANLGIPLGDGVRLYAFGNYARKETDGGFYYRNPDSREGVYTRGAHRLVGDLSGDGSGGCPTMLDPQGDYYRNGTFLASAFNQD
;
A
#
# COMPACT_ATOMS: atom_id res chain seq x y z
N MET A 1 -33.74 55.75 27.12
CA MET A 1 -32.97 56.57 26.16
C MET A 1 -31.50 56.54 26.59
N VAL A 2 -30.78 55.50 26.19
CA VAL A 2 -29.31 55.46 26.00
C VAL A 2 -29.09 54.47 24.86
N THR A 3 -28.25 54.89 23.93
CA THR A 3 -28.14 54.46 22.53
C THR A 3 -27.24 53.25 22.30
N ASN A 4 -27.60 52.52 21.25
CA ASN A 4 -26.82 51.70 20.31
C ASN A 4 -25.28 51.72 20.43
N SER A 5 -24.66 50.54 20.20
CA SER A 5 -23.35 50.26 19.53
C SER A 5 -22.46 49.29 20.33
N SER A 6 -22.45 47.99 19.98
CA SER A 6 -21.27 47.08 20.09
C SER A 6 -21.52 45.58 19.77
N LEU A 7 -22.57 45.23 19.03
CA LEU A 7 -22.85 43.83 18.64
C LEU A 7 -22.59 43.61 17.14
N SER A 8 -21.32 43.73 16.74
CA SER A 8 -20.88 43.42 15.37
C SER A 8 -19.37 43.16 15.33
N SER A 9 -18.92 41.97 15.74
CA SER A 9 -17.54 41.54 15.43
C SER A 9 -17.23 40.05 15.58
N LEU A 10 -18.13 39.20 16.07
CA LEU A 10 -17.82 37.77 16.25
C LEU A 10 -18.14 36.96 14.99
N GLY A 11 -17.40 37.23 13.91
CA GLY A 11 -17.37 36.44 12.67
C GLY A 11 -16.00 35.83 12.34
N CYS A 12 -14.97 36.14 13.13
CA CYS A 12 -13.61 35.64 12.97
C CYS A 12 -13.31 34.65 14.10
N GLN A 13 -13.06 33.38 13.77
CA GLN A 13 -12.73 32.36 14.76
C GLN A 13 -11.21 32.11 14.72
N ASN A 14 -10.51 32.55 15.76
CA ASN A 14 -9.09 32.28 15.97
C ASN A 14 -8.87 30.80 16.30
N ARG A 15 -7.83 30.19 15.70
CA ARG A 15 -7.52 28.76 15.84
C ARG A 15 -6.84 28.37 17.18
N ASP A 16 -6.50 29.31 18.05
CA ASP A 16 -5.47 29.07 19.07
C ASP A 16 -5.88 29.10 20.56
N THR A 17 -7.16 29.09 20.92
CA THR A 17 -7.52 29.12 22.36
C THR A 17 -8.75 28.30 22.75
N ASP A 18 -8.83 27.00 22.39
CA ASP A 18 -9.53 26.03 23.25
C ASP A 18 -9.17 24.56 22.94
N SER A 19 -8.14 24.03 23.59
CA SER A 19 -7.85 22.58 23.60
C SER A 19 -7.25 22.12 24.92
N ARG A 20 -7.84 22.57 26.03
CA ARG A 20 -7.73 21.88 27.33
C ARG A 20 -9.14 21.62 27.88
N GLY A 21 -9.84 20.67 27.28
CA GLY A 21 -11.18 20.27 27.71
C GLY A 21 -11.57 18.91 27.14
N THR A 22 -11.33 17.87 27.93
CA THR A 22 -12.02 16.58 28.03
C THR A 22 -12.85 16.10 26.83
N PHE A 23 -12.38 15.02 26.18
CA PHE A 23 -13.10 14.25 25.16
C PHE A 23 -14.38 13.63 25.77
N GLY A 24 -15.55 14.18 25.42
CA GLY A 24 -16.86 13.61 25.71
C GLY A 24 -17.45 12.98 24.45
N ILE A 25 -17.68 11.67 24.49
CA ILE A 25 -18.32 10.89 23.42
C ILE A 25 -19.83 11.21 23.39
N PRO A 26 -20.43 11.64 22.28
CA PRO A 26 -21.88 11.58 22.10
C PRO A 26 -22.28 10.36 21.26
N ALA A 27 -23.35 9.71 21.71
CA ALA A 27 -23.92 8.46 21.22
C ALA A 27 -24.53 8.57 19.79
N LEU A 28 -24.48 7.45 19.05
CA LEU A 28 -25.16 7.24 17.77
C LEU A 28 -26.70 7.29 17.93
N PRO A 29 -27.43 7.86 16.96
CA PRO A 29 -28.79 7.43 16.67
C PRO A 29 -28.78 6.27 15.66
N THR A 30 -29.35 5.16 16.10
CA THR A 30 -29.82 4.04 15.28
C THR A 30 -30.92 4.49 14.32
N GLY A 31 -30.71 4.29 13.02
CA GLY A 31 -31.71 4.58 11.98
C GLY A 31 -31.43 3.78 10.72
N LEU A 32 -31.93 2.55 10.71
CA LEU A 32 -31.95 1.65 9.56
C LEU A 32 -33.04 2.15 8.59
N GLY A 33 -32.63 2.68 7.43
CA GLY A 33 -33.52 3.09 6.35
C GLY A 33 -33.08 2.46 5.04
N ALA A 34 -33.74 1.38 4.64
CA ALA A 34 -33.59 0.77 3.33
C ALA A 34 -34.05 1.77 2.25
N MET A 35 -33.22 2.01 1.22
CA MET A 35 -33.64 2.74 0.03
C MET A 35 -33.89 1.74 -1.10
N ASP A 36 -35.14 1.75 -1.52
CA ASP A 36 -35.78 0.94 -2.54
C ASP A 36 -35.29 1.34 -3.94
N ALA A 37 -35.17 0.34 -4.81
CA ALA A 37 -34.68 0.49 -6.17
C ALA A 37 -35.84 0.87 -7.10
N SER A 38 -35.93 2.14 -7.51
CA SER A 38 -36.81 2.54 -8.60
C SER A 38 -36.03 2.68 -9.91
N SER A 39 -36.31 1.77 -10.84
CA SER A 39 -35.85 1.78 -12.23
C SER A 39 -36.43 2.97 -13.01
N SER A 40 -35.57 3.71 -13.70
CA SER A 40 -35.99 4.53 -14.84
C SER A 40 -34.97 4.40 -15.98
N SER A 41 -35.44 3.78 -17.07
CA SER A 41 -34.77 3.62 -18.35
C SER A 41 -34.60 4.97 -19.06
N VAL A 42 -33.38 5.28 -19.52
CA VAL A 42 -33.12 6.38 -20.46
C VAL A 42 -32.32 5.83 -21.64
N THR A 43 -32.90 6.00 -22.82
CA THR A 43 -32.38 5.61 -24.14
C THR A 43 -31.24 6.53 -24.60
N PRO A 44 -30.31 6.06 -25.45
CA PRO A 44 -29.17 6.85 -25.91
C PRO A 44 -29.55 7.68 -27.14
N ASP A 45 -29.03 8.91 -27.22
CA ASP A 45 -28.93 9.62 -28.50
C ASP A 45 -27.50 10.16 -28.71
N PRO A 46 -27.02 10.22 -29.96
CA PRO A 46 -25.61 10.43 -30.27
C PRO A 46 -25.30 11.89 -30.61
N VAL A 47 -24.02 12.27 -30.56
CA VAL A 47 -23.32 13.15 -31.53
C VAL A 47 -22.05 13.74 -30.89
N GLY A 48 -20.95 13.74 -31.64
CA GLY A 48 -20.05 14.91 -31.66
C GLY A 48 -18.70 14.79 -30.97
N ARG A 49 -17.89 13.82 -31.37
CA ARG A 49 -16.46 13.72 -31.04
C ARG A 49 -15.69 14.95 -31.58
N ARG A 50 -15.08 15.74 -30.68
CA ARG A 50 -14.05 16.74 -31.04
C ARG A 50 -12.90 16.64 -30.03
N LEU A 51 -11.84 15.93 -30.42
CA LEU A 51 -10.59 15.80 -29.70
C LEU A 51 -9.89 17.16 -29.68
N LEU A 52 -9.79 17.78 -28.49
CA LEU A 52 -8.91 18.91 -28.23
C LEU A 52 -7.67 18.37 -27.52
N MET A 53 -6.57 18.43 -28.26
CA MET A 53 -5.22 18.05 -27.85
C MET A 53 -4.70 19.11 -26.89
N SER A 54 -4.62 18.76 -25.60
CA SER A 54 -4.04 19.60 -24.55
C SER A 54 -2.59 19.19 -24.31
N THR A 55 -1.67 20.11 -24.59
CA THR A 55 -0.24 20.02 -24.31
C THR A 55 0.05 20.41 -22.86
N ILE A 56 0.67 19.52 -22.09
CA ILE A 56 1.20 19.80 -20.74
C ILE A 56 2.73 19.59 -20.78
N PRO A 57 3.55 20.49 -20.20
CA PRO A 57 4.96 20.59 -20.48
C PRO A 57 5.80 19.56 -19.70
N ALA A 58 6.91 19.15 -20.32
CA ALA A 58 7.87 18.19 -19.80
C ALA A 58 8.82 18.83 -18.76
N GLY A 59 8.91 18.20 -17.58
CA GLY A 59 10.03 18.31 -16.63
C GLY A 59 10.88 17.02 -16.67
N PRO A 60 12.18 17.08 -16.32
CA PRO A 60 13.17 16.14 -16.86
C PRO A 60 13.18 14.80 -16.12
N ALA A 61 12.64 13.76 -16.74
CA ALA A 61 12.90 12.39 -16.34
C ALA A 61 14.31 12.00 -16.83
N ALA A 62 15.19 11.69 -15.88
CA ALA A 62 16.53 11.19 -16.13
C ALA A 62 16.45 9.83 -16.83
N MET A 63 16.62 9.86 -18.15
CA MET A 63 16.58 8.70 -19.03
C MET A 63 17.95 8.01 -18.99
N LEU A 64 18.07 6.93 -18.19
CA LEU A 64 19.23 6.05 -18.24
C LEU A 64 19.14 5.19 -19.51
N LEU A 65 19.89 5.60 -20.55
CA LEU A 65 20.11 4.83 -21.77
C LEU A 65 21.09 3.68 -21.49
N LEU A 66 20.59 2.44 -21.35
CA LEU A 66 21.42 1.25 -21.53
C LEU A 66 21.32 0.79 -22.99
N GLY A 67 22.47 0.79 -23.66
CA GLY A 67 22.62 0.44 -25.07
C GLY A 67 22.28 -1.01 -25.37
N ASN A 68 21.52 -1.20 -26.45
CA ASN A 68 21.24 -2.49 -27.08
C ASN A 68 22.47 -2.95 -27.85
N ALA A 69 23.03 -4.09 -27.47
CA ALA A 69 23.87 -4.93 -28.33
C ALA A 69 23.47 -6.40 -28.13
N LEU A 70 22.36 -6.80 -28.77
CA LEU A 70 21.95 -8.20 -28.84
C LEU A 70 22.29 -8.72 -30.24
N ALA A 71 23.46 -9.35 -30.36
CA ALA A 71 23.83 -10.12 -31.54
C ALA A 71 23.05 -11.44 -31.50
N ALA A 72 22.15 -11.63 -32.46
CA ALA A 72 21.40 -12.87 -32.65
C ALA A 72 22.31 -13.96 -33.23
N VAL A 73 22.53 -15.03 -32.47
CA VAL A 73 23.04 -16.30 -32.97
C VAL A 73 21.93 -17.32 -32.78
N ALA A 74 21.27 -17.70 -33.87
CA ALA A 74 20.30 -18.79 -33.89
C ALA A 74 21.05 -20.12 -34.00
N PRO A 75 20.83 -21.11 -33.12
CA PRO A 75 21.23 -22.48 -33.42
C PRO A 75 20.19 -23.13 -34.33
N ALA A 76 20.68 -23.87 -35.32
CA ALA A 76 19.89 -24.69 -36.21
C ALA A 76 19.15 -25.79 -35.42
N LEU A 77 17.87 -25.96 -35.75
CA LEU A 77 17.02 -27.02 -35.25
C LEU A 77 17.23 -28.24 -36.16
N GLU A 78 18.05 -29.20 -35.75
CA GLU A 78 18.14 -30.51 -36.39
C GLU A 78 17.09 -31.45 -35.76
N ALA A 79 16.24 -32.03 -36.61
CA ALA A 79 15.23 -33.00 -36.24
C ALA A 79 15.90 -34.35 -35.94
N GLN A 80 15.70 -34.88 -34.74
CA GLN A 80 16.22 -36.17 -34.31
C GLN A 80 15.07 -37.20 -34.25
N GLU A 81 15.19 -38.28 -35.00
CA GLU A 81 14.26 -39.43 -35.05
C GLU A 81 14.18 -40.15 -33.69
N PRO A 82 13.03 -40.77 -33.35
CA PRO A 82 12.83 -41.40 -32.06
C PRO A 82 13.55 -42.76 -31.99
N PRO A 83 14.26 -43.09 -30.90
CA PRO A 83 14.78 -44.44 -30.73
C PRO A 83 13.68 -45.37 -30.19
N ASP A 84 13.33 -46.37 -30.98
CA ASP A 84 12.74 -47.63 -30.53
C ASP A 84 13.78 -48.39 -29.70
N THR A 85 13.49 -48.66 -28.42
CA THR A 85 13.82 -49.91 -27.70
C THR A 85 13.33 -49.81 -26.25
N LEU A 86 12.39 -50.69 -25.89
CA LEU A 86 11.97 -50.92 -24.52
C LEU A 86 13.05 -51.71 -23.78
N SER A 87 13.66 -51.12 -22.75
CA SER A 87 14.43 -51.82 -21.73
C SER A 87 13.76 -51.59 -20.38
N GLU A 88 13.38 -52.67 -19.69
CA GLU A 88 12.81 -52.62 -18.34
C GLU A 88 13.79 -52.00 -17.33
N PRO A 89 13.34 -51.13 -16.40
CA PRO A 89 14.18 -50.70 -15.30
C PRO A 89 13.89 -51.56 -14.06
N ASP A 90 14.74 -52.56 -13.82
CA ASP A 90 15.04 -53.00 -12.45
C ASP A 90 16.15 -52.11 -11.90
N THR A 91 15.78 -51.02 -11.23
CA THR A 91 16.59 -50.46 -10.14
C THR A 91 15.67 -49.63 -9.27
N ALA A 92 15.50 -50.05 -8.02
CA ALA A 92 14.88 -49.28 -6.96
C ALA A 92 15.58 -47.91 -6.84
N LEU A 93 14.97 -46.87 -7.44
CA LEU A 93 15.29 -45.49 -7.15
C LEU A 93 14.86 -45.21 -5.72
N ALA A 94 15.84 -45.15 -4.82
CA ALA A 94 15.68 -44.48 -3.55
C ALA A 94 15.32 -43.02 -3.86
N VAL A 95 14.02 -42.74 -3.88
CA VAL A 95 13.46 -41.38 -3.84
C VAL A 95 13.83 -40.81 -2.48
N ILE A 96 15.01 -40.21 -2.39
CA ILE A 96 15.30 -39.22 -1.36
C ILE A 96 14.49 -38.00 -1.80
N GLU A 97 13.21 -37.95 -1.44
CA GLU A 97 12.54 -36.66 -1.36
C GLU A 97 13.34 -35.83 -0.35
N LEU A 98 14.02 -34.80 -0.85
CA LEU A 98 14.72 -33.83 -0.03
C LEU A 98 13.66 -33.14 0.82
N ALA A 99 13.44 -33.66 2.03
CA ALA A 99 12.40 -33.18 2.91
C ALA A 99 12.62 -31.68 3.17
N GLU A 100 11.61 -30.86 2.85
CA GLU A 100 11.68 -29.41 3.02
C GLU A 100 11.95 -29.09 4.49
N ILE A 101 13.17 -28.62 4.76
CA ILE A 101 13.60 -28.23 6.10
C ILE A 101 12.98 -26.86 6.40
N VAL A 102 12.09 -26.84 7.38
CA VAL A 102 11.39 -25.63 7.82
C VAL A 102 12.07 -25.12 9.08
N VAL A 103 12.52 -23.86 9.05
CA VAL A 103 13.25 -23.25 10.17
C VAL A 103 12.54 -21.99 10.60
N VAL A 104 11.38 -22.16 11.24
CA VAL A 104 10.76 -21.02 11.92
C VAL A 104 11.60 -20.75 13.15
N GLY A 105 12.43 -19.71 13.13
CA GLY A 105 13.06 -19.04 14.28
C GLY A 105 13.60 -19.88 15.45
N THR A 106 13.98 -21.15 15.26
CA THR A 106 14.55 -21.99 16.33
C THR A 106 16.07 -21.86 16.38
N ARG A 107 16.67 -22.09 17.57
CA ARG A 107 18.12 -22.19 17.75
C ARG A 107 18.67 -23.61 17.48
N ARG A 108 17.81 -24.55 17.09
CA ARG A 108 18.15 -25.96 16.82
C ARG A 108 18.02 -26.24 15.33
N GLY A 109 18.60 -27.35 14.86
CA GLY A 109 18.50 -27.78 13.46
C GLY A 109 17.05 -27.83 12.98
N GLY A 110 16.84 -27.46 11.71
CA GLY A 110 15.51 -27.38 11.12
C GLY A 110 14.77 -28.72 11.15
N ARG A 111 13.48 -28.68 11.48
CA ARG A 111 12.58 -29.83 11.41
C ARG A 111 11.79 -29.70 10.11
N THR A 112 11.40 -30.82 9.53
CA THR A 112 10.54 -30.79 8.34
C THR A 112 9.12 -30.38 8.75
N ALA A 113 8.31 -29.86 7.81
CA ALA A 113 6.91 -29.50 8.10
C ALA A 113 6.11 -30.69 8.68
N ILE A 114 6.51 -31.91 8.31
CA ILE A 114 5.90 -33.19 8.72
C ILE A 114 6.27 -33.55 10.17
N GLU A 115 7.46 -33.17 10.64
CA GLU A 115 7.95 -33.46 11.99
C GLU A 115 7.57 -32.37 13.03
N SER A 116 6.94 -31.28 12.60
CA SER A 116 6.52 -30.21 13.50
C SER A 116 5.21 -30.58 14.21
N TYR A 117 5.19 -30.46 15.53
CA TYR A 117 3.96 -30.65 16.33
C TYR A 117 2.90 -29.56 16.05
N SER A 118 3.32 -28.40 15.56
CA SER A 118 2.44 -27.30 15.17
C SER A 118 2.44 -27.15 13.65
N PRO A 119 1.27 -26.97 13.00
CA PRO A 119 1.20 -26.80 11.55
C PRO A 119 2.00 -25.57 11.09
N VAL A 120 3.02 -25.81 10.25
CA VAL A 120 3.76 -24.76 9.55
C VAL A 120 3.41 -24.80 8.08
N HIS A 121 2.98 -23.67 7.55
CA HIS A 121 2.75 -23.51 6.12
C HIS A 121 3.96 -22.83 5.49
N VAL A 122 4.60 -23.48 4.52
CA VAL A 122 5.76 -22.93 3.84
C VAL A 122 5.38 -22.59 2.41
N VAL A 123 5.71 -21.37 2.01
CA VAL A 123 5.47 -20.87 0.66
C VAL A 123 6.81 -20.47 0.07
N SER A 124 7.22 -21.13 -1.02
CA SER A 124 8.45 -20.76 -1.70
C SER A 124 8.37 -19.35 -2.26
N GLY A 125 9.49 -18.63 -2.29
CA GLY A 125 9.56 -17.31 -2.90
C GLY A 125 9.25 -17.34 -4.40
N ALA A 126 9.49 -18.46 -5.08
CA ALA A 126 9.07 -18.65 -6.47
C ALA A 126 7.55 -18.68 -6.60
N THR A 127 6.83 -19.37 -5.69
CA THR A 127 5.36 -19.41 -5.65
C THR A 127 4.76 -18.03 -5.34
N VAL A 128 5.38 -17.25 -4.44
CA VAL A 128 4.98 -15.86 -4.16
C VAL A 128 5.10 -15.00 -5.42
N ARG A 129 6.25 -15.07 -6.12
CA ARG A 129 6.48 -14.29 -7.35
C ARG A 129 5.62 -14.74 -8.53
N ALA A 130 5.25 -16.02 -8.59
CA ALA A 130 4.41 -16.56 -9.65
C ALA A 130 2.99 -15.95 -9.70
N GLN A 131 2.57 -15.23 -8.65
CA GLN A 131 1.27 -14.54 -8.64
C GLN A 131 1.20 -13.32 -9.57
N GLY A 132 2.34 -12.83 -10.10
CA GLY A 132 2.37 -11.84 -11.17
C GLY A 132 2.04 -10.40 -10.78
N GLY A 133 2.23 -10.03 -9.50
CA GLY A 133 2.03 -8.66 -9.01
C GLY A 133 3.30 -8.07 -8.38
N THR A 134 3.26 -6.77 -8.10
CA THR A 134 4.40 -6.00 -7.55
C THR A 134 4.35 -5.83 -6.04
N ASP A 135 3.15 -5.89 -5.45
CA ASP A 135 2.95 -5.70 -4.02
C ASP A 135 2.98 -7.05 -3.29
N LEU A 136 4.03 -7.27 -2.48
CA LEU A 136 4.20 -8.48 -1.67
C LEU A 136 2.95 -8.83 -0.86
N LEU A 137 2.27 -7.84 -0.29
CA LEU A 137 1.07 -8.06 0.52
C LEU A 137 -0.05 -8.73 -0.30
N ASP A 138 -0.24 -8.28 -1.54
CA ASP A 138 -1.26 -8.84 -2.44
C ASP A 138 -0.84 -10.24 -2.92
N LEU A 139 0.46 -10.48 -3.16
CA LEU A 139 0.98 -11.81 -3.50
C LEU A 139 0.74 -12.80 -2.35
N LEU A 140 1.05 -12.40 -1.11
CA LEU A 140 0.88 -13.23 0.08
C LEU A 140 -0.59 -13.58 0.34
N ARG A 141 -1.50 -12.63 0.10
CA ARG A 141 -2.95 -12.87 0.23
C ARG A 141 -3.45 -14.00 -0.67
N THR A 142 -2.85 -14.19 -1.84
CA THR A 142 -3.26 -15.23 -2.78
C THR A 142 -2.73 -16.61 -2.38
N VAL A 143 -1.54 -16.68 -1.79
CA VAL A 143 -0.83 -17.95 -1.52
C VAL A 143 -0.88 -18.39 -0.05
N VAL A 144 -1.21 -17.50 0.89
CA VAL A 144 -1.32 -17.81 2.32
C VAL A 144 -2.80 -17.73 2.74
N PRO A 145 -3.50 -18.86 2.95
CA PRO A 145 -4.94 -18.88 3.19
C PRO A 145 -5.43 -18.06 4.40
N THR A 146 -4.59 -17.93 5.43
CA THR A 146 -4.94 -17.21 6.67
C THR A 146 -4.58 -15.74 6.64
N PHE A 147 -3.87 -15.29 5.60
CA PHE A 147 -3.38 -13.93 5.46
C PHE A 147 -4.38 -13.11 4.65
N ASN A 148 -4.87 -12.02 5.23
CA ASN A 148 -5.79 -11.12 4.57
C ASN A 148 -5.28 -9.69 4.69
N VAL A 149 -5.37 -8.97 3.59
CA VAL A 149 -5.05 -7.56 3.48
C VAL A 149 -5.94 -6.95 2.41
N ASN A 150 -6.32 -5.70 2.59
CA ASN A 150 -7.09 -4.94 1.62
C ASN A 150 -6.45 -3.58 1.41
N THR A 151 -6.68 -3.01 0.22
CA THR A 151 -6.40 -1.59 -0.03
C THR A 151 -7.21 -0.76 0.96
N GLN A 152 -6.56 0.23 1.57
CA GLN A 152 -7.17 1.15 2.53
C GLN A 152 -7.28 2.55 1.89
N PRO A 153 -8.28 2.81 1.02
CA PRO A 153 -8.48 4.14 0.44
C PRO A 153 -8.85 5.14 1.53
N ILE A 154 -8.25 6.33 1.50
CA ILE A 154 -8.59 7.45 2.40
C ILE A 154 -8.45 7.08 3.90
N ALA A 155 -7.52 6.17 4.23
CA ALA A 155 -7.31 5.68 5.58
C ALA A 155 -6.06 6.28 6.25
N ASP A 156 -5.78 7.55 5.97
CA ASP A 156 -4.62 8.28 6.49
C ASP A 156 -3.32 7.45 6.32
N GLY A 157 -2.51 7.26 7.36
CA GLY A 157 -1.29 6.45 7.31
C GLY A 157 -1.50 4.99 6.92
N ALA A 158 -2.69 4.40 7.12
CA ALA A 158 -2.97 3.02 6.69
C ALA A 158 -3.08 2.88 5.16
N THR A 159 -3.24 4.00 4.45
CA THR A 159 -3.08 4.08 2.99
C THR A 159 -1.65 3.73 2.56
N ILE A 160 -0.67 4.10 3.38
CA ILE A 160 0.78 3.90 3.14
C ILE A 160 1.23 2.55 3.69
N VAL A 161 0.86 2.23 4.93
CA VAL A 161 1.21 0.98 5.63
C VAL A 161 -0.06 0.19 5.88
N ARG A 162 -0.38 -0.72 4.95
CA ARG A 162 -1.61 -1.52 5.03
C ARG A 162 -1.48 -2.57 6.13
N PRO A 163 -2.34 -2.59 7.16
CA PRO A 163 -2.26 -3.55 8.24
C PRO A 163 -2.76 -4.93 7.75
N PRO A 164 -1.92 -5.97 7.69
CA PRO A 164 -2.39 -7.31 7.39
C PRO A 164 -3.12 -7.90 8.60
N SER A 165 -4.00 -8.86 8.35
CA SER A 165 -4.61 -9.69 9.39
C SER A 165 -4.25 -11.14 9.14
N VAL A 166 -3.91 -11.85 10.21
CA VAL A 166 -3.74 -13.29 10.20
C VAL A 166 -4.82 -13.88 11.09
N ARG A 167 -5.65 -14.77 10.53
CA ARG A 167 -6.81 -15.33 11.24
C ARG A 167 -7.79 -14.25 11.75
N ASN A 168 -7.91 -13.15 11.01
CA ASN A 168 -8.77 -12.01 11.35
C ASN A 168 -8.42 -11.33 12.69
N LEU A 169 -7.17 -11.46 13.14
CA LEU A 169 -6.62 -10.73 14.27
C LEU A 169 -5.83 -9.51 13.79
N ALA A 170 -5.65 -8.55 14.70
CA ALA A 170 -4.92 -7.31 14.47
C ALA A 170 -3.49 -7.56 13.96
N ALA A 171 -2.95 -6.61 13.18
CA ALA A 171 -1.62 -6.71 12.59
C ALA A 171 -0.48 -6.84 13.62
N ASP A 172 -0.67 -6.29 14.82
CA ASP A 172 0.26 -6.33 15.95
C ASP A 172 0.17 -7.64 16.78
N HIS A 173 -0.80 -8.50 16.50
CA HIS A 173 -0.89 -9.85 17.07
C HIS A 173 -0.12 -10.89 16.24
N THR A 174 0.46 -10.50 15.10
CA THR A 174 1.30 -11.36 14.27
C THR A 174 2.77 -10.99 14.45
N LEU A 175 3.58 -11.93 14.93
CA LEU A 175 5.01 -11.69 15.01
C LEU A 175 5.67 -11.89 13.65
N VAL A 176 6.32 -10.85 13.15
CA VAL A 176 7.08 -10.89 11.90
C VAL A 176 8.56 -11.13 12.20
N LEU A 177 9.13 -12.12 11.53
CA LEU A 177 10.56 -12.43 11.57
C LEU A 177 11.18 -12.27 10.18
N VAL A 178 12.43 -11.82 10.14
CA VAL A 178 13.29 -11.88 8.96
C VAL A 178 14.51 -12.73 9.34
N ASN A 179 14.77 -13.81 8.61
CA ASN A 179 15.80 -14.79 8.95
C ASN A 179 15.74 -15.24 10.44
N GLY A 180 14.52 -15.44 10.95
CA GLY A 180 14.29 -15.84 12.34
C GLY A 180 14.54 -14.76 13.39
N LYS A 181 14.80 -13.50 13.01
CA LYS A 181 14.94 -12.37 13.95
C LYS A 181 13.74 -11.44 13.85
N ARG A 182 13.32 -10.88 14.99
CA ARG A 182 12.15 -10.00 15.06
C ARG A 182 12.32 -8.76 14.20
N ARG A 183 11.31 -8.48 13.38
CA ARG A 183 11.21 -7.22 12.64
C ARG A 183 10.61 -6.15 13.57
N HIS A 184 11.11 -4.93 13.49
CA HIS A 184 10.53 -3.81 14.25
C HIS A 184 9.14 -3.44 13.71
N ARG A 185 8.28 -2.94 14.61
CA ARG A 185 6.95 -2.39 14.28
C ARG A 185 7.11 -1.06 13.54
N GLY A 186 6.11 -0.70 12.73
CA GLY A 186 6.07 0.58 12.04
C GLY A 186 5.82 1.76 13.00
N ALA A 187 5.77 2.97 12.43
CA ALA A 187 5.37 4.18 13.15
C ALA A 187 3.87 4.50 12.98
N VAL A 188 3.19 3.84 12.03
CA VAL A 188 1.80 4.13 11.67
C VAL A 188 0.82 3.43 12.60
N ILE A 189 0.02 4.19 13.34
CA ILE A 189 -1.15 3.65 14.04
C ILE A 189 -2.24 3.53 13.00
N ALA A 190 -2.77 2.32 12.79
CA ALA A 190 -3.84 2.12 11.83
C ALA A 190 -5.15 2.72 12.36
N TRP A 191 -5.73 3.65 11.61
CA TRP A 191 -7.02 4.28 11.87
C TRP A 191 -7.88 4.21 10.61
N LEU A 192 -9.21 4.26 10.78
CA LEU A 192 -10.14 4.15 9.64
C LEU A 192 -9.99 2.84 8.87
N VAL A 193 -9.65 1.76 9.59
CA VAL A 193 -9.45 0.41 9.05
C VAL A 193 -10.52 -0.54 9.61
N PRO A 194 -10.59 -1.82 9.17
CA PRO A 194 -11.48 -2.78 9.83
C PRO A 194 -11.24 -2.82 11.34
N LYS A 195 -12.32 -2.93 12.13
CA LYS A 195 -12.29 -2.79 13.59
C LYS A 195 -11.32 -3.75 14.30
N ALA A 196 -11.02 -4.90 13.70
CA ALA A 196 -10.05 -5.84 14.21
C ALA A 196 -8.61 -5.29 14.24
N SER A 197 -8.27 -4.33 13.37
CA SER A 197 -6.94 -3.72 13.28
C SER A 197 -6.93 -2.23 13.65
N GLU A 198 -8.04 -1.68 14.15
CA GLU A 198 -8.13 -0.28 14.56
C GLU A 198 -7.25 -0.05 15.80
N GLY A 199 -6.36 0.94 15.75
CA GLY A 199 -5.37 1.21 16.78
C GLY A 199 -4.15 0.27 16.76
N ALA A 200 -4.10 -0.69 15.82
CA ALA A 200 -3.00 -1.62 15.72
C ALA A 200 -1.72 -0.96 15.20
N GLN A 201 -0.58 -1.48 15.66
CA GLN A 201 0.76 -1.00 15.31
C GLN A 201 1.65 -2.16 14.86
N GLY A 202 1.42 -2.63 13.62
CA GLY A 202 2.13 -3.78 13.05
C GLY A 202 3.45 -3.42 12.32
N PRO A 203 4.32 -4.41 12.04
CA PRO A 203 5.45 -4.24 11.12
C PRO A 203 5.00 -3.95 9.67
N ASP A 204 5.71 -3.08 8.97
CA ASP A 204 5.47 -2.81 7.54
C ASP A 204 6.13 -3.85 6.64
N LEU A 205 5.32 -4.79 6.13
CA LEU A 205 5.76 -5.85 5.22
C LEU A 205 5.98 -5.36 3.79
N SER A 206 5.41 -4.21 3.40
CA SER A 206 5.58 -3.67 2.04
C SER A 206 7.03 -3.29 1.73
N THR A 207 7.87 -3.17 2.77
CA THR A 207 9.30 -2.89 2.64
C THR A 207 10.13 -4.08 2.15
N ILE A 208 9.58 -5.30 2.13
CA ILE A 208 10.27 -6.53 1.73
C ILE A 208 9.95 -6.86 0.27
N PRO A 209 10.93 -6.85 -0.65
CA PRO A 209 10.68 -7.20 -2.05
C PRO A 209 10.61 -8.72 -2.22
N SER A 210 9.71 -9.18 -3.07
CA SER A 210 9.49 -10.62 -3.29
C SER A 210 10.70 -11.32 -3.93
N ILE A 211 11.53 -10.58 -4.65
CA ILE A 211 12.80 -11.05 -5.24
C ILE A 211 13.83 -11.47 -4.18
N ALA A 212 13.80 -10.86 -2.99
CA ALA A 212 14.72 -11.19 -1.89
C ALA A 212 14.35 -12.48 -1.16
N LEU A 213 13.12 -12.96 -1.34
CA LEU A 213 12.60 -14.11 -0.61
C LEU A 213 13.06 -15.44 -1.22
N GLN A 214 13.56 -16.30 -0.35
CA GLN A 214 13.71 -17.73 -0.60
C GLN A 214 12.40 -18.44 -0.29
N ARG A 215 11.79 -18.15 0.87
CA ARG A 215 10.48 -18.67 1.29
C ARG A 215 9.86 -17.82 2.41
N VAL A 216 8.57 -18.04 2.64
CA VAL A 216 7.81 -17.50 3.76
C VAL A 216 7.24 -18.66 4.56
N GLU A 217 7.53 -18.69 5.85
CA GLU A 217 7.04 -19.73 6.76
C GLU A 217 6.00 -19.12 7.70
N VAL A 218 4.82 -19.73 7.76
CA VAL A 218 3.69 -19.25 8.56
C VAL A 218 3.36 -20.29 9.61
N LEU A 219 3.70 -19.99 10.87
CA LEU A 219 3.34 -20.80 12.03
C LEU A 219 2.03 -20.26 12.62
N ARG A 220 1.00 -21.10 12.61
CA ARG A 220 -0.37 -20.69 12.96
C ARG A 220 -0.77 -21.00 14.40
N ASP A 221 -0.02 -21.88 15.08
CA ASP A 221 -0.35 -22.40 16.40
C ASP A 221 0.91 -22.55 17.28
N GLY A 222 0.74 -22.52 18.60
CA GLY A 222 1.81 -22.70 19.59
C GLY A 222 2.92 -21.63 19.57
N ALA A 223 2.78 -20.59 18.73
CA ALA A 223 3.82 -19.60 18.48
C ALA A 223 4.05 -18.69 19.70
N ALA A 224 2.99 -18.25 20.38
CA ALA A 224 3.11 -17.39 21.56
C ALA A 224 3.94 -18.00 22.70
N ALA A 225 3.94 -19.33 22.84
CA ALA A 225 4.73 -20.02 23.85
C ALA A 225 6.25 -19.97 23.57
N GLN A 226 6.65 -19.93 22.30
CA GLN A 226 8.06 -19.94 21.88
C GLN A 226 8.58 -18.53 21.59
N TYR A 227 7.72 -17.67 21.05
CA TYR A 227 8.06 -16.34 20.57
C TYR A 227 7.40 -15.22 21.39
N GLY A 228 6.78 -15.52 22.53
CA GLY A 228 6.24 -14.52 23.43
C GLY A 228 4.90 -13.91 22.97
N SER A 229 4.45 -12.90 23.71
CA SER A 229 3.09 -12.35 23.66
C SER A 229 2.68 -11.72 22.33
N ASP A 230 3.62 -11.36 21.47
CA ASP A 230 3.32 -10.72 20.17
C ASP A 230 2.86 -11.74 19.11
N ALA A 231 2.97 -13.04 19.38
CA ALA A 231 2.68 -14.12 18.44
C ALA A 231 1.32 -14.81 18.72
N ILE A 232 0.28 -14.02 19.04
CA ILE A 232 -1.08 -14.53 19.33
C ILE A 232 -1.75 -15.07 18.06
N ALA A 233 -1.69 -14.32 16.97
CA ALA A 233 -2.22 -14.72 15.67
C ALA A 233 -1.32 -15.74 14.96
N GLY A 234 -0.03 -15.72 15.29
CA GLY A 234 0.99 -16.61 14.76
C GLY A 234 2.31 -15.90 14.51
N VAL A 235 3.18 -16.56 13.74
CA VAL A 235 4.48 -16.04 13.28
C VAL A 235 4.54 -16.14 11.77
N MET A 236 5.02 -15.07 11.14
CA MET A 236 5.43 -15.06 9.74
C MET A 236 6.93 -14.82 9.65
N ASN A 237 7.67 -15.83 9.20
CA ASN A 237 9.11 -15.76 9.00
C ASN A 237 9.45 -15.61 7.51
N PHE A 238 10.04 -14.48 7.16
CA PHE A 238 10.54 -14.18 5.83
C PHE A 238 12.00 -14.62 5.75
N VAL A 239 12.25 -15.70 5.02
CA VAL A 239 13.60 -16.23 4.83
C VAL A 239 14.16 -15.64 3.54
N LEU A 240 15.26 -14.90 3.68
CA LEU A 240 15.97 -14.27 2.58
C LEU A 240 16.80 -15.30 1.82
N LYS A 241 17.06 -15.04 0.53
CA LYS A 241 17.97 -15.85 -0.27
C LYS A 241 19.38 -15.92 0.32
N ASP A 242 19.97 -17.10 0.22
CA ASP A 242 21.33 -17.44 0.65
C ASP A 242 22.18 -18.07 -0.46
N ASP A 243 21.74 -17.92 -1.71
CA ASP A 243 22.45 -18.41 -2.89
C ASP A 243 23.85 -17.76 -2.99
N ARG A 244 24.87 -18.60 -3.22
CA ARG A 244 26.27 -18.19 -3.38
C ARG A 244 26.59 -17.70 -4.79
N ASP A 245 25.74 -18.02 -5.75
CA ASP A 245 25.91 -17.71 -7.14
C ASP A 245 24.55 -17.55 -7.81
N GLY A 246 24.56 -16.93 -8.98
CA GLY A 246 23.37 -16.70 -9.78
C GLY A 246 22.85 -15.27 -9.72
N TYR A 247 22.13 -14.92 -10.78
CA TYR A 247 21.52 -13.62 -10.96
C TYR A 247 20.08 -13.81 -11.41
N ARG A 248 19.21 -12.93 -10.96
CA ARG A 248 17.82 -12.85 -11.41
C ARG A 248 17.46 -11.41 -11.66
N ALA A 249 16.82 -11.17 -12.78
CA ALA A 249 16.17 -9.90 -13.07
C ALA A 249 14.73 -10.19 -13.48
N GLU A 250 13.81 -9.35 -13.04
CA GLU A 250 12.43 -9.36 -13.50
C GLU A 250 11.96 -7.92 -13.70
N ALA A 251 11.11 -7.75 -14.69
CA ALA A 251 10.44 -6.51 -14.97
C ALA A 251 9.00 -6.83 -15.34
N GLY A 252 8.08 -5.95 -14.95
CA GLY A 252 6.68 -6.14 -15.28
C GLY A 252 5.94 -4.84 -15.38
N TYR A 253 4.87 -4.88 -16.17
CA TYR A 253 3.97 -3.78 -16.41
C TYR A 253 2.54 -4.28 -16.33
N GLY A 254 1.66 -3.52 -15.68
CA GLY A 254 0.25 -3.84 -15.52
C GLY A 254 -0.61 -2.60 -15.66
N LEU A 255 -1.86 -2.81 -16.06
CA LEU A 255 -2.89 -1.78 -16.12
C LEU A 255 -4.23 -2.43 -15.78
N THR A 256 -5.12 -1.70 -15.12
CA THR A 256 -6.48 -2.20 -14.89
C THR A 256 -7.27 -2.18 -16.20
N THR A 257 -8.37 -2.94 -16.24
CA THR A 257 -9.30 -2.92 -17.37
C THR A 257 -9.98 -1.57 -17.57
N GLN A 258 -10.02 -0.72 -16.53
CA GLN A 258 -10.55 0.65 -16.59
C GLN A 258 -9.55 1.66 -17.16
N GLY A 259 -8.33 1.22 -17.51
CA GLY A 259 -7.29 2.09 -18.08
C GLY A 259 -6.55 2.95 -17.05
N ASP A 260 -6.78 2.72 -15.76
CA ASP A 260 -6.10 3.36 -14.64
C ASP A 260 -5.18 2.39 -13.88
N GLY A 261 -4.58 2.82 -12.77
CA GLY A 261 -3.79 1.93 -11.92
C GLY A 261 -2.58 1.33 -12.61
N ARG A 262 -1.90 2.12 -13.45
CA ARG A 262 -0.70 1.67 -14.18
C ARG A 262 0.38 1.24 -13.19
N GLN A 263 0.84 0.01 -13.27
CA GLN A 263 1.91 -0.51 -12.42
C GLN A 263 3.12 -0.86 -13.26
N ALA A 264 4.31 -0.49 -12.80
CA ALA A 264 5.56 -0.88 -13.43
C ALA A 264 6.58 -1.23 -12.33
N HIS A 265 7.40 -2.24 -12.56
CA HIS A 265 8.48 -2.56 -11.64
C HIS A 265 9.67 -3.19 -12.36
N VAL A 266 10.83 -3.04 -11.74
CA VAL A 266 12.07 -3.75 -12.06
C VAL A 266 12.67 -4.25 -10.77
N ALA A 267 12.99 -5.53 -10.71
CA ALA A 267 13.63 -6.16 -9.56
C ALA A 267 14.84 -6.98 -10.01
N VAL A 268 15.88 -6.95 -9.18
CA VAL A 268 17.13 -7.65 -9.41
C VAL A 268 17.61 -8.34 -8.15
N ASN A 269 18.29 -9.46 -8.34
CA ASN A 269 18.95 -10.22 -7.28
C ASN A 269 20.26 -10.81 -7.78
N ALA A 270 21.26 -10.80 -6.90
CA ALA A 270 22.57 -11.38 -7.14
C ALA A 270 23.04 -12.15 -5.92
N GLY A 271 23.40 -13.43 -6.12
CA GLY A 271 24.17 -14.24 -5.18
C GLY A 271 25.65 -14.13 -5.50
N LEU A 272 26.45 -13.71 -4.53
CA LEU A 272 27.90 -13.53 -4.67
C LEU A 272 28.63 -14.47 -3.70
N PRO A 273 29.63 -15.21 -4.18
CA PRO A 273 30.36 -16.12 -3.32
C PRO A 273 31.31 -15.32 -2.43
N LEU A 274 31.33 -15.64 -1.15
CA LEU A 274 32.32 -15.14 -0.20
C LEU A 274 33.33 -16.24 0.15
N PRO A 275 34.48 -15.90 0.76
CA PRO A 275 35.42 -16.88 1.29
C PRO A 275 34.78 -17.87 2.27
N ALA A 276 35.45 -19.00 2.48
CA ALA A 276 35.03 -20.04 3.42
C ALA A 276 33.59 -20.53 3.20
N ASP A 277 33.19 -20.73 1.95
CA ASP A 277 31.82 -21.14 1.61
C ASP A 277 30.70 -20.19 2.04
N GLY A 278 31.03 -18.93 2.30
CA GLY A 278 30.05 -17.89 2.57
C GLY A 278 29.29 -17.40 1.34
N PHE A 279 28.25 -16.62 1.60
CA PHE A 279 27.43 -15.94 0.61
C PHE A 279 27.19 -14.47 0.98
N LEU A 280 27.07 -13.64 -0.04
CA LEU A 280 26.45 -12.33 0.01
C LEU A 280 25.35 -12.29 -1.03
N ASN A 281 24.11 -12.15 -0.59
CA ASN A 281 22.95 -12.03 -1.46
C ASN A 281 22.41 -10.59 -1.40
N LEU A 282 22.29 -9.96 -2.57
CA LEU A 282 21.83 -8.59 -2.72
C LEU A 282 20.55 -8.57 -3.54
N SER A 283 19.57 -7.79 -3.11
CA SER A 283 18.28 -7.64 -3.80
C SER A 283 17.89 -6.18 -3.87
N ALA A 284 17.33 -5.76 -5.00
CA ALA A 284 16.73 -4.45 -5.16
C ALA A 284 15.45 -4.55 -6.00
N GLU A 285 14.46 -3.73 -5.69
CA GLU A 285 13.22 -3.57 -6.44
C GLU A 285 12.88 -2.08 -6.50
N PHE A 286 12.54 -1.61 -7.69
CA PHE A 286 11.97 -0.29 -7.92
C PHE A 286 10.60 -0.47 -8.55
N SER A 287 9.58 0.20 -8.01
CA SER A 287 8.24 0.15 -8.57
C SER A 287 7.52 1.50 -8.55
N GLU A 288 6.57 1.62 -9.45
CA GLU A 288 5.61 2.72 -9.54
C GLU A 288 4.22 2.14 -9.72
N ALA A 289 3.23 2.75 -9.08
CA ALA A 289 1.84 2.39 -9.23
C ALA A 289 0.98 3.66 -9.31
N GLY A 290 0.27 3.86 -10.41
CA GLY A 290 -0.70 4.93 -10.53
C GLY A 290 -1.92 4.68 -9.65
N GLU A 291 -2.64 5.75 -9.33
CA GLU A 291 -3.88 5.65 -8.60
C GLU A 291 -4.97 4.90 -9.38
N THR A 292 -5.95 4.37 -8.64
CA THR A 292 -7.18 3.85 -9.22
C THR A 292 -8.37 4.63 -8.70
N VAL A 293 -9.37 4.84 -9.57
CA VAL A 293 -10.53 5.65 -9.25
C VAL A 293 -11.79 4.81 -9.44
N ARG A 294 -12.49 4.54 -8.34
CA ARG A 294 -13.76 3.77 -8.31
C ARG A 294 -14.92 4.61 -7.76
N SER A 295 -14.69 5.91 -7.58
CA SER A 295 -15.70 6.87 -7.18
C SER A 295 -16.42 7.47 -8.38
N VAL A 296 -17.65 7.91 -8.13
CA VAL A 296 -18.43 8.79 -9.02
C VAL A 296 -18.48 10.18 -8.41
N GLN A 297 -18.92 11.18 -9.19
CA GLN A 297 -19.13 12.50 -8.65
C GLN A 297 -20.20 12.47 -7.56
N ARG A 298 -19.90 13.06 -6.40
CA ARG A 298 -20.87 13.15 -5.31
C ARG A 298 -21.97 14.15 -5.66
N ASP A 299 -23.21 13.86 -5.28
CA ASP A 299 -24.36 14.73 -5.58
C ASP A 299 -24.19 16.16 -5.05
N ASP A 300 -23.61 16.29 -3.86
CA ASP A 300 -23.37 17.58 -3.21
C ASP A 300 -22.26 18.40 -3.91
N ALA A 301 -21.28 17.71 -4.50
CA ALA A 301 -20.24 18.31 -5.34
C ALA A 301 -20.78 18.69 -6.74
N ALA A 302 -21.59 17.82 -7.34
CA ALA A 302 -22.26 18.07 -8.62
C ALA A 302 -23.24 19.26 -8.53
N ALA A 303 -23.94 19.43 -7.39
CA ALA A 303 -24.81 20.58 -7.16
C ALA A 303 -24.02 21.90 -7.17
N LEU A 304 -22.79 21.91 -6.65
CA LEU A 304 -21.90 23.07 -6.71
C LEU A 304 -21.45 23.35 -8.14
N GLU A 305 -21.07 22.33 -8.90
CA GLU A 305 -20.72 22.47 -10.33
C GLU A 305 -21.90 23.04 -11.14
N ALA A 306 -23.10 22.52 -10.92
CA ALA A 306 -24.33 23.01 -11.56
C ALA A 306 -24.67 24.45 -11.13
N ALA A 307 -24.33 24.82 -9.89
CA ALA A 307 -24.36 26.19 -9.40
C ALA A 307 -23.15 27.01 -9.87
N GLY A 308 -22.42 26.58 -10.92
CA GLY A 308 -21.37 27.32 -11.62
C GLY A 308 -19.97 27.25 -11.01
N ASN A 309 -19.74 26.34 -10.06
CA ASN A 309 -18.42 26.10 -9.48
C ASN A 309 -17.52 25.30 -10.41
N THR A 310 -16.60 25.97 -11.11
CA THR A 310 -15.66 25.33 -12.04
C THR A 310 -14.41 24.73 -11.37
N HIS A 311 -14.28 24.85 -10.05
CA HIS A 311 -13.11 24.41 -9.28
C HIS A 311 -13.37 23.12 -8.47
N VAL A 312 -14.57 22.56 -8.53
CA VAL A 312 -14.83 21.24 -7.96
C VAL A 312 -14.12 20.19 -8.81
N PRO A 313 -13.24 19.37 -8.23
CA PRO A 313 -12.68 18.23 -8.96
C PRO A 313 -13.79 17.23 -9.31
N ASN A 314 -13.64 16.52 -10.42
CA ASN A 314 -14.54 15.44 -10.82
C ASN A 314 -13.72 14.17 -11.15
N PRO A 315 -13.77 13.12 -10.30
CA PRO A 315 -14.55 13.03 -9.07
C PRO A 315 -13.95 13.87 -7.92
N ALA A 316 -14.82 14.48 -7.11
CA ALA A 316 -14.44 15.33 -5.98
C ALA A 316 -13.77 14.57 -4.84
N GLN A 317 -13.94 13.24 -4.81
CA GLN A 317 -13.35 12.34 -3.84
C GLN A 317 -12.84 11.11 -4.58
N ILE A 318 -11.54 10.90 -4.60
CA ILE A 318 -10.93 9.73 -5.25
C ILE A 318 -11.01 8.53 -4.30
N TRP A 319 -11.63 7.44 -4.74
CA TRP A 319 -11.72 6.20 -3.97
C TRP A 319 -11.04 5.05 -4.71
N GLY A 320 -9.91 4.57 -4.19
CA GLY A 320 -9.17 3.42 -4.73
C GLY A 320 -7.75 3.34 -4.19
N SER A 321 -6.89 2.56 -4.85
CA SER A 321 -5.46 2.50 -4.54
C SER A 321 -4.80 3.87 -4.75
N PRO A 322 -3.90 4.30 -3.84
CA PRO A 322 -3.18 5.56 -3.97
C PRO A 322 -2.17 5.52 -5.11
N ASN A 323 -1.70 6.69 -5.52
CA ASN A 323 -0.54 6.84 -6.38
C ASN A 323 0.73 6.58 -5.55
N VAL A 324 1.61 5.69 -6.02
CA VAL A 324 2.87 5.33 -5.37
C VAL A 324 4.01 5.62 -6.34
N THR A 325 4.92 6.48 -5.90
CA THR A 325 6.08 6.94 -6.68
C THR A 325 7.38 6.66 -5.93
N GLY A 326 8.42 6.36 -6.70
CA GLY A 326 9.76 6.16 -6.15
C GLY A 326 9.87 5.03 -5.12
N ASP A 327 9.08 3.95 -5.24
CA ASP A 327 9.11 2.81 -4.31
C ASP A 327 10.36 1.96 -4.55
N LEU A 328 11.41 2.27 -3.80
CA LEU A 328 12.69 1.57 -3.80
C LEU A 328 12.78 0.69 -2.55
N LYS A 329 13.05 -0.60 -2.76
CA LYS A 329 13.31 -1.58 -1.70
C LYS A 329 14.65 -2.25 -1.96
N THR A 330 15.52 -2.31 -0.96
CA THR A 330 16.80 -3.03 -1.04
C THR A 330 16.98 -3.95 0.16
N PHE A 331 17.59 -5.10 -0.09
CA PHE A 331 17.95 -6.08 0.93
C PHE A 331 19.36 -6.59 0.69
N ALA A 332 20.09 -6.81 1.79
CA ALA A 332 21.34 -7.52 1.80
C ALA A 332 21.28 -8.65 2.84
N ASN A 333 21.77 -9.83 2.49
CA ASN A 333 21.88 -10.98 3.37
C ASN A 333 23.28 -11.59 3.23
N LEU A 334 23.95 -11.82 4.35
CA LEU A 334 25.31 -12.32 4.41
C LEU A 334 25.39 -13.48 5.41
N GLY A 335 26.08 -14.53 5.02
CA GLY A 335 26.42 -15.66 5.88
C GLY A 335 27.82 -16.17 5.58
N ILE A 336 28.65 -16.35 6.60
CA ILE A 336 29.99 -16.92 6.49
C ILE A 336 30.13 -18.00 7.57
N PRO A 337 30.31 -19.28 7.21
CA PRO A 337 30.64 -20.29 8.20
C PRO A 337 32.09 -20.11 8.64
N LEU A 338 32.32 -20.08 9.95
CA LEU A 338 33.65 -19.87 10.54
C LEU A 338 34.33 -21.18 10.96
N GLY A 339 33.67 -22.33 10.73
CA GLY A 339 34.04 -23.63 11.28
C GLY A 339 33.31 -23.95 12.59
N ASP A 340 33.38 -25.20 13.03
CA ASP A 340 32.87 -25.68 14.34
C ASP A 340 31.39 -25.34 14.64
N GLY A 341 30.56 -25.28 13.60
CA GLY A 341 29.13 -24.94 13.71
C GLY A 341 28.85 -23.45 13.98
N VAL A 342 29.88 -22.60 13.98
CA VAL A 342 29.76 -21.16 14.15
C VAL A 342 29.53 -20.50 12.79
N ARG A 343 28.55 -19.59 12.72
CA ARG A 343 28.24 -18.82 11.51
C ARG A 343 28.16 -17.35 11.84
N LEU A 344 28.95 -16.54 11.14
CA LEU A 344 28.76 -15.09 11.09
C LEU A 344 27.59 -14.80 10.15
N TYR A 345 26.64 -13.97 10.58
CA TYR A 345 25.52 -13.55 9.75
C TYR A 345 25.27 -12.05 9.90
N ALA A 346 24.84 -11.43 8.82
CA ALA A 346 24.36 -10.05 8.82
C ALA A 346 23.28 -9.91 7.75
N PHE A 347 22.24 -9.14 8.03
CA PHE A 347 21.26 -8.77 7.01
C PHE A 347 20.66 -7.42 7.36
N GLY A 348 20.17 -6.72 6.34
CA GLY A 348 19.60 -5.40 6.50
C GLY A 348 18.82 -4.98 5.27
N ASN A 349 17.99 -3.96 5.45
CA ASN A 349 17.15 -3.42 4.39
C ASN A 349 17.09 -1.90 4.45
N TYR A 350 16.91 -1.29 3.28
CA TYR A 350 16.56 0.11 3.14
C TYR A 350 15.37 0.20 2.19
N ALA A 351 14.37 1.01 2.56
CA ALA A 351 13.22 1.23 1.71
C ALA A 351 12.78 2.71 1.78
N ARG A 352 12.33 3.24 0.65
CA ARG A 352 11.72 4.57 0.53
C ARG A 352 10.62 4.48 -0.51
N LYS A 353 9.48 5.08 -0.23
CA LYS A 353 8.38 5.28 -1.18
C LYS A 353 7.66 6.57 -0.85
N GLU A 354 7.08 7.20 -1.86
CA GLU A 354 6.16 8.32 -1.73
C GLU A 354 4.77 7.83 -2.14
N THR A 355 3.73 8.28 -1.44
CA THR A 355 2.38 7.79 -1.63
C THR A 355 1.41 8.96 -1.52
N ASP A 356 0.76 9.27 -2.63
CA ASP A 356 -0.24 10.33 -2.73
C ASP A 356 -1.62 9.68 -2.81
N GLY A 357 -2.48 10.07 -1.88
CA GLY A 357 -3.86 9.57 -1.82
C GLY A 357 -4.82 10.71 -1.57
N GLY A 358 -6.03 10.58 -2.11
CA GLY A 358 -7.11 11.52 -1.84
C GLY A 358 -7.58 11.48 -0.37
N PHE A 359 -8.31 12.50 0.03
CA PHE A 359 -9.00 12.55 1.31
C PHE A 359 -10.51 12.79 1.15
N TYR A 360 -11.26 12.70 2.25
CA TYR A 360 -12.70 12.96 2.24
C TYR A 360 -13.02 14.37 1.71
N TYR A 361 -13.89 14.41 0.70
CA TYR A 361 -14.42 15.67 0.20
C TYR A 361 -15.27 16.35 1.28
N ARG A 362 -15.06 17.67 1.45
CA ARG A 362 -15.78 18.51 2.40
C ARG A 362 -16.50 19.59 1.63
N ASN A 363 -17.82 19.46 1.57
CA ASN A 363 -18.63 20.49 0.93
C ASN A 363 -18.66 21.76 1.81
N PRO A 364 -18.22 22.92 1.27
CA PRO A 364 -18.12 24.19 2.01
C PRO A 364 -19.47 24.77 2.46
N ASP A 365 -20.61 24.26 1.99
CA ASP A 365 -21.94 24.74 2.36
C ASP A 365 -22.65 23.88 3.40
N SER A 366 -22.17 22.64 3.59
CA SER A 366 -22.96 21.59 4.24
C SER A 366 -22.76 21.44 5.76
N ARG A 367 -21.96 22.31 6.39
CA ARG A 367 -21.59 22.17 7.81
C ARG A 367 -21.67 23.48 8.59
N GLU A 368 -22.84 23.73 9.17
CA GLU A 368 -23.06 24.87 10.07
C GLU A 368 -22.12 24.83 11.29
N GLY A 369 -21.64 25.99 11.71
CA GLY A 369 -20.67 26.17 12.79
C GLY A 369 -19.23 25.80 12.43
N VAL A 370 -18.98 25.25 11.23
CA VAL A 370 -17.63 24.89 10.77
C VAL A 370 -17.29 25.56 9.44
N TYR A 371 -18.13 25.39 8.42
CA TYR A 371 -17.96 26.03 7.11
C TYR A 371 -18.97 27.15 6.88
N THR A 372 -20.11 27.12 7.56
CA THR A 372 -21.17 28.13 7.41
C THR A 372 -21.70 28.61 8.76
N ARG A 373 -22.29 29.80 8.77
CA ARG A 373 -23.10 30.32 9.88
C ARG A 373 -24.29 31.07 9.29
N GLY A 374 -25.49 30.51 9.45
CA GLY A 374 -26.66 30.98 8.73
C GLY A 374 -26.45 30.93 7.21
N ALA A 375 -26.71 32.04 6.51
CA ALA A 375 -26.53 32.15 5.07
C ALA A 375 -25.10 32.52 4.64
N HIS A 376 -24.11 32.50 5.53
CA HIS A 376 -22.75 32.96 5.24
C HIS A 376 -21.73 31.84 5.40
N ARG A 377 -20.69 31.82 4.56
CA ARG A 377 -19.52 30.96 4.76
C ARG A 377 -18.57 31.56 5.79
N LEU A 378 -17.98 30.70 6.61
CA LEU A 378 -16.92 31.05 7.54
C LEU A 378 -15.58 31.01 6.79
N VAL A 379 -14.85 32.12 6.84
CA VAL A 379 -13.56 32.29 6.19
C VAL A 379 -12.51 32.50 7.27
N GLY A 380 -11.44 31.71 7.24
CA GLY A 380 -10.31 31.88 8.15
C GLY A 380 -9.48 33.11 7.80
N ASP A 381 -8.89 33.75 8.81
CA ASP A 381 -7.94 34.84 8.62
C ASP A 381 -6.61 34.31 8.09
N LEU A 382 -6.23 34.75 6.89
CA LEU A 382 -4.99 34.32 6.23
C LEU A 382 -3.84 35.30 6.46
N SER A 383 -4.04 36.40 7.19
CA SER A 383 -2.98 37.39 7.44
C SER A 383 -1.90 36.91 8.41
N GLY A 384 -2.12 35.77 9.09
CA GLY A 384 -1.15 35.14 10.01
C GLY A 384 -0.91 35.90 11.32
N ASP A 385 -1.37 37.15 11.43
CA ASP A 385 -1.27 38.00 12.62
C ASP A 385 -2.63 38.17 13.35
N GLY A 386 -3.69 37.57 12.84
CA GLY A 386 -5.04 37.65 13.40
C GLY A 386 -5.62 39.07 13.40
N SER A 387 -5.09 39.97 12.55
CA SER A 387 -5.52 41.37 12.47
C SER A 387 -6.91 41.56 11.86
N GLY A 388 -7.58 40.48 11.43
CA GLY A 388 -9.01 40.49 11.15
C GLY A 388 -9.37 41.06 9.79
N GLY A 389 -8.55 40.82 8.77
CA GLY A 389 -8.81 41.22 7.38
C GLY A 389 -9.81 40.33 6.63
N CYS A 390 -10.45 39.36 7.30
CA CYS A 390 -11.40 38.47 6.66
C CYS A 390 -12.56 39.25 6.03
N PRO A 391 -12.91 39.02 4.75
CA PRO A 391 -14.15 39.52 4.21
C PRO A 391 -15.30 38.98 5.07
N THR A 392 -15.96 39.88 5.80
CA THR A 392 -17.11 39.53 6.60
C THR A 392 -18.26 39.19 5.66
N MET A 393 -18.72 37.94 5.70
CA MET A 393 -19.92 37.48 4.99
C MET A 393 -19.76 37.43 3.46
N LEU A 394 -19.01 36.43 2.96
CA LEU A 394 -19.09 36.05 1.55
C LEU A 394 -20.47 35.46 1.27
N ASP A 395 -21.19 36.05 0.32
CA ASP A 395 -22.51 35.58 -0.12
C ASP A 395 -22.35 34.26 -0.91
N PRO A 396 -23.00 33.16 -0.49
CA PRO A 396 -22.97 31.87 -1.18
C PRO A 396 -23.43 31.92 -2.63
N GLN A 397 -24.26 32.90 -3.01
CA GLN A 397 -24.86 33.01 -4.33
C GLN A 397 -24.07 33.95 -5.27
N GLY A 398 -23.28 34.89 -4.72
CA GLY A 398 -22.73 36.01 -5.49
C GLY A 398 -21.21 36.09 -5.57
N ASP A 399 -20.50 35.73 -4.49
CA ASP A 399 -19.05 35.96 -4.39
C ASP A 399 -18.20 34.83 -4.97
N TYR A 400 -18.79 33.65 -5.10
CA TYR A 400 -18.15 32.47 -5.65
C TYR A 400 -17.47 32.76 -7.01
N TYR A 401 -18.11 33.55 -7.87
CA TYR A 401 -17.67 33.79 -9.26
C TYR A 401 -16.66 34.94 -9.44
N ARG A 402 -16.52 35.83 -8.45
CA ARG A 402 -15.84 37.12 -8.64
C ARG A 402 -14.46 37.20 -8.01
N ASN A 403 -14.16 36.34 -7.02
CA ASN A 403 -12.87 36.30 -6.34
C ASN A 403 -12.14 34.98 -6.60
N GLY A 404 -11.44 34.90 -7.73
CA GLY A 404 -10.64 33.71 -8.11
C GLY A 404 -9.54 33.33 -7.10
N THR A 405 -9.16 34.26 -6.22
CA THR A 405 -8.18 34.05 -5.14
C THR A 405 -8.69 33.15 -4.00
N PHE A 406 -10.01 33.14 -3.76
CA PHE A 406 -10.59 32.33 -2.68
C PHE A 406 -10.72 30.85 -3.06
N LEU A 407 -10.92 30.58 -4.35
CA LEU A 407 -11.05 29.21 -4.87
C LEU A 407 -9.71 28.51 -5.01
N ALA A 408 -8.67 29.24 -5.40
CA ALA A 408 -7.31 28.70 -5.43
C ALA A 408 -6.83 28.22 -4.04
N SER A 409 -7.27 28.85 -2.94
CA SER A 409 -6.84 28.51 -1.58
C SER A 409 -7.71 27.45 -0.88
N ALA A 410 -8.99 27.29 -1.26
CA ALA A 410 -9.85 26.25 -0.73
C ALA A 410 -9.53 24.85 -1.29
N PHE A 411 -8.96 24.78 -2.50
CA PHE A 411 -8.64 23.53 -3.19
C PHE A 411 -7.12 23.20 -3.25
N ASN A 412 -6.22 24.17 -3.06
CA ASN A 412 -4.80 23.89 -2.73
C ASN A 412 -4.67 23.64 -1.23
N GLN A 413 -4.94 22.42 -0.78
CA GLN A 413 -4.33 21.91 0.44
C GLN A 413 -3.33 20.83 0.03
N ASP A 414 -2.20 21.28 -0.50
CA ASP A 414 -0.96 20.50 -0.55
C ASP A 414 -0.31 20.47 0.84
#